data_AF-A0A5D2YYC9-F1
#
_entry.id   AF-A0A5D2YYC9-F1
#
_cell.length_a   1.000
_cell.length_b   1.000
_cell.length_c   1.000
_cell.angle_alpha   90.00
_cell.angle_beta   90.00
_cell.angle_gamma   90.00
#
_symmetry.space_group_name_H-M   'P 1'
#
loop_
_entity.id
_entity.type
_entity.pdbx_description
1 polymer ?
#
loop_
_entity_poly.entity_id
_entity_poly.type
_entity_poly.pdbx_seq_one_letter_code
_entity_poly.pdbx_strand_id
1 'polypeptide(L)'
;MEILYAVSPCSYVPRCLLVKGNANQAPSKLKHVEQVKIPHSKNLFTPLVAAFVALSPICNTPAFAQSVDIQRGATLFGQACIGCHDGGGNIIQPGATLFTKDLERNGVVTEDDIYRITYYGKGRMPGFGESCTPRGQCTFGPRLKEDEIKLLAEFVKLQANQGWPNVASNGD
;
A
#
# COMPACT_ATOMS: atom_id res chain seq x y z
N MET A 1 -33.78 -20.00 -28.54
CA MET A 1 -33.51 -20.51 -27.18
C MET A 1 -33.18 -19.29 -26.36
N GLU A 2 -34.22 -18.72 -25.76
CA GLU A 2 -34.09 -17.63 -24.79
C GLU A 2 -33.38 -18.17 -23.55
N ILE A 3 -32.40 -17.43 -23.04
CA ILE A 3 -32.03 -17.53 -21.63
C ILE A 3 -31.74 -16.12 -21.11
N LEU A 4 -32.78 -15.56 -20.50
CA LEU A 4 -32.74 -14.41 -19.60
C LEU A 4 -31.85 -14.74 -18.40
N TYR A 5 -30.89 -13.88 -18.04
CA TYR A 5 -30.43 -13.79 -16.65
C TYR A 5 -30.17 -12.35 -16.23
N ALA A 6 -30.78 -12.03 -15.09
CA ALA A 6 -30.96 -10.72 -14.51
C ALA A 6 -29.66 -10.15 -13.91
N VAL A 7 -29.45 -8.86 -14.13
CA VAL A 7 -28.49 -8.05 -13.36
C VAL A 7 -29.19 -7.49 -12.13
N SER A 8 -28.72 -7.87 -10.94
CA SER A 8 -29.17 -7.34 -9.65
C SER A 8 -28.02 -6.57 -8.99
N PRO A 9 -28.13 -5.26 -8.75
CA PRO A 9 -27.18 -4.53 -7.94
C PRO A 9 -27.67 -4.49 -6.49
N CYS A 10 -27.13 -5.37 -5.65
CA CYS A 10 -27.36 -5.34 -4.21
C CYS A 10 -26.51 -4.24 -3.58
N SER A 11 -27.19 -3.22 -3.04
CA SER A 11 -26.61 -2.07 -2.35
C SER A 11 -25.86 -2.51 -1.09
N TYR A 12 -24.59 -2.14 -0.96
CA TYR A 12 -23.83 -2.38 0.27
C TYR A 12 -23.87 -1.15 1.17
N VAL A 13 -24.65 -1.26 2.24
CA VAL A 13 -24.69 -0.34 3.39
C VAL A 13 -23.74 -0.89 4.45
N PRO A 14 -22.81 -0.11 5.04
CA PRO A 14 -22.17 -0.53 6.28
C PRO A 14 -23.05 -0.10 7.46
N ARG A 15 -23.74 -1.09 8.02
CA ARG A 15 -24.48 -0.99 9.28
C ARG A 15 -23.51 -1.08 10.45
N CYS A 16 -23.49 -0.04 11.29
CA CYS A 16 -22.93 -0.11 12.64
C CYS A 16 -23.71 -1.11 13.50
N LEU A 17 -23.02 -2.10 14.08
CA LEU A 17 -23.40 -2.90 15.26
C LEU A 17 -22.07 -3.24 15.96
N LEU A 18 -21.73 -2.74 17.15
CA LEU A 18 -22.34 -2.92 18.48
C LEU A 18 -22.19 -4.35 19.05
N VAL A 19 -21.17 -4.48 19.92
CA VAL A 19 -21.07 -5.25 21.19
C VAL A 19 -20.88 -6.78 21.15
N LYS A 20 -19.80 -7.24 21.83
CA LYS A 20 -19.94 -8.11 23.03
C LYS A 20 -18.69 -8.10 23.92
N GLY A 21 -18.87 -7.69 25.18
CA GLY A 21 -17.91 -7.87 26.26
C GLY A 21 -18.04 -9.25 26.91
N ASN A 22 -17.07 -9.60 27.76
CA ASN A 22 -17.20 -10.67 28.73
C ASN A 22 -16.60 -10.28 30.08
N ALA A 23 -17.25 -10.76 31.14
CA ALA A 23 -17.20 -10.30 32.52
C ALA A 23 -16.04 -10.89 33.35
N ASN A 24 -15.87 -10.34 34.57
CA ASN A 24 -15.40 -10.88 35.87
C ASN A 24 -14.76 -9.70 36.66
N GLN A 25 -15.02 -9.34 37.93
CA GLN A 25 -15.55 -10.05 39.09
C GLN A 25 -15.78 -9.05 40.28
N ALA A 26 -16.84 -9.30 41.07
CA ALA A 26 -17.03 -9.04 42.52
C ALA A 26 -17.19 -7.60 43.11
N PRO A 27 -17.87 -7.48 44.29
CA PRO A 27 -18.68 -6.31 44.65
C PRO A 27 -18.18 -5.51 45.88
N SER A 28 -18.55 -4.24 45.99
CA SER A 28 -18.45 -3.49 47.26
C SER A 28 -19.52 -2.40 47.43
N LYS A 29 -20.47 -2.68 48.34
CA LYS A 29 -21.16 -1.82 49.31
C LYS A 29 -21.81 -0.49 48.86
N LEU A 30 -23.14 -0.48 49.07
CA LEU A 30 -24.06 0.65 49.26
C LEU A 30 -23.52 1.80 50.15
N LYS A 31 -23.74 3.05 49.74
CA LYS A 31 -24.15 4.17 50.62
C LYS A 31 -25.11 5.15 49.89
N HIS A 32 -25.82 5.89 50.71
CA HIS A 32 -27.13 6.52 50.55
C HIS A 32 -27.09 7.92 49.89
N VAL A 33 -28.08 8.15 49.01
CA VAL A 33 -28.89 9.36 48.74
C VAL A 33 -28.31 10.74 49.09
N GLU A 34 -28.21 11.63 48.10
CA GLU A 34 -28.89 12.94 48.13
C GLU A 34 -29.09 13.52 46.71
N GLN A 35 -30.28 14.05 46.45
CA GLN A 35 -30.73 14.65 45.19
C GLN A 35 -30.59 16.17 45.28
N VAL A 36 -29.79 16.80 44.41
CA VAL A 36 -29.71 18.26 44.30
C VAL A 36 -30.43 18.72 43.03
N LYS A 37 -31.57 19.40 43.22
CA LYS A 37 -32.30 20.16 42.19
C LYS A 37 -31.55 21.46 41.88
N ILE A 38 -31.26 21.73 40.61
CA ILE A 38 -30.81 23.05 40.14
C ILE A 38 -31.94 23.66 39.28
N PRO A 39 -32.43 24.88 39.60
CA PRO A 39 -33.58 25.45 38.93
C PRO A 39 -33.26 26.25 37.68
N HIS A 40 -34.33 26.40 36.93
CA HIS A 40 -34.59 27.11 35.70
C HIS A 40 -34.41 28.64 35.82
N SER A 41 -33.61 29.25 34.94
CA SER A 41 -33.68 30.69 34.66
C SER A 41 -33.80 30.91 33.15
N LYS A 42 -34.82 31.69 32.79
CA LYS A 42 -35.17 32.08 31.42
C LYS A 42 -34.48 33.40 31.11
N ASN A 43 -33.73 33.49 30.01
CA ASN A 43 -33.38 34.75 29.37
C ASN A 43 -33.64 34.65 27.86
N LEU A 44 -34.06 35.78 27.29
CA LEU A 44 -34.95 35.97 26.16
C LEU A 44 -34.14 36.56 24.97
N PHE A 45 -34.12 35.88 23.80
CA PHE A 45 -34.05 36.40 22.41
C PHE A 45 -32.77 37.19 21.97
N THR A 46 -32.12 37.05 20.80
CA THR A 46 -32.37 36.41 19.48
C THR A 46 -31.02 36.29 18.69
N PRO A 47 -30.93 35.82 17.43
CA PRO A 47 -29.93 34.85 17.00
C PRO A 47 -29.01 35.34 15.86
N LEU A 48 -27.72 35.02 15.88
CA LEU A 48 -26.92 35.11 14.66
C LEU A 48 -25.72 34.14 14.72
N VAL A 49 -26.02 32.85 14.57
CA VAL A 49 -24.99 31.86 14.22
C VAL A 49 -25.20 31.51 12.75
N ALA A 50 -24.89 32.47 11.88
CA ALA A 50 -24.73 32.24 10.46
C ALA A 50 -23.25 32.43 10.12
N ALA A 51 -22.70 31.49 9.35
CA ALA A 51 -21.34 31.44 8.81
C ALA A 51 -20.25 30.74 9.67
N PHE A 52 -20.41 29.43 9.88
CA PHE A 52 -19.27 28.49 9.88
C PHE A 52 -19.61 27.24 9.05
N VAL A 53 -20.12 27.46 7.84
CA VAL A 53 -20.18 26.43 6.79
C VAL A 53 -19.20 26.87 5.72
N ALA A 54 -18.30 25.97 5.31
CA ALA A 54 -17.37 26.04 4.18
C ALA A 54 -15.87 26.18 4.51
N LEU A 55 -15.32 25.33 5.39
CA LEU A 55 -13.98 24.79 5.20
C LEU A 55 -13.96 23.33 5.63
N SER A 56 -14.71 22.49 4.91
CA SER A 56 -14.47 21.04 4.95
C SER A 56 -13.16 20.78 4.20
N PRO A 57 -12.13 20.18 4.81
CA PRO A 57 -10.93 19.79 4.09
C PRO A 57 -11.33 18.77 3.01
N ILE A 58 -11.06 19.12 1.75
CA ILE A 58 -11.15 18.20 0.62
C ILE A 58 -10.27 17.01 0.96
N CYS A 59 -10.88 15.86 1.22
CA CYS A 59 -10.18 14.60 1.39
C CYS A 59 -9.59 14.20 0.03
N ASN A 60 -8.39 14.67 -0.28
CA ASN A 60 -7.56 14.06 -1.31
C ASN A 60 -7.20 12.67 -0.78
N THR A 61 -7.88 11.62 -1.25
CA THR A 61 -7.54 10.24 -0.89
C THR A 61 -6.35 9.77 -1.72
N PRO A 62 -5.13 9.65 -1.17
CA PRO A 62 -3.95 9.23 -1.93
C PRO A 62 -3.97 7.73 -2.30
N ALA A 63 -4.92 6.96 -1.76
CA ALA A 63 -4.96 5.50 -1.90
C ALA A 63 -5.11 5.00 -3.35
N PHE A 64 -5.80 5.76 -4.21
CA PHE A 64 -6.01 5.33 -5.61
C PHE A 64 -4.73 5.43 -6.45
N ALA A 65 -3.99 6.54 -6.34
CA ALA A 65 -2.75 6.75 -7.09
C ALA A 65 -1.69 5.69 -6.75
N GLN A 66 -1.52 5.39 -5.45
CA GLN A 66 -0.59 4.35 -5.01
C GLN A 66 -0.92 2.96 -5.56
N SER A 67 -2.21 2.62 -5.71
CA SER A 67 -2.61 1.33 -6.26
C SER A 67 -2.30 1.20 -7.76
N VAL A 68 -2.39 2.28 -8.53
CA VAL A 68 -2.09 2.29 -9.96
C VAL A 68 -0.59 2.10 -10.19
N ASP A 69 0.23 2.80 -9.41
CA ASP A 69 1.70 2.71 -9.50
C ASP A 69 2.20 1.31 -9.12
N ILE A 70 1.64 0.68 -8.09
CA ILE A 70 1.97 -0.71 -7.75
C ILE A 70 1.67 -1.66 -8.92
N GLN A 71 0.52 -1.53 -9.57
CA GLN A 71 0.16 -2.40 -10.70
C GLN A 71 1.03 -2.16 -11.93
N ARG A 72 1.38 -0.89 -12.21
CA ARG A 72 2.31 -0.54 -13.27
C ARG A 72 3.72 -1.08 -12.97
N GLY A 73 4.17 -0.97 -11.72
CA GLY A 73 5.44 -1.54 -11.25
C GLY A 73 5.48 -3.06 -11.39
N ALA A 74 4.41 -3.75 -10.99
CA ALA A 74 4.28 -5.20 -11.16
C ALA A 74 4.33 -5.62 -12.63
N THR A 75 3.63 -4.89 -13.50
CA THR A 75 3.63 -5.14 -14.95
C THR A 75 5.03 -4.97 -15.55
N LEU A 76 5.71 -3.86 -15.23
CA LEU A 76 7.08 -3.61 -15.69
C LEU A 76 8.06 -4.66 -15.15
N PHE A 77 7.91 -5.05 -13.89
CA PHE A 77 8.75 -6.09 -13.29
C PHE A 77 8.56 -7.45 -13.99
N GLY A 78 7.31 -7.80 -14.32
CA GLY A 78 6.98 -8.98 -15.11
C GLY A 78 7.60 -8.97 -16.52
N GLN A 79 7.76 -7.79 -17.13
CA GLN A 79 8.33 -7.66 -18.47
C GLN A 79 9.87 -7.69 -18.48
N ALA A 80 10.51 -7.06 -17.48
CA ALA A 80 11.95 -6.80 -17.50
C ALA A 80 12.77 -7.65 -16.52
N CYS A 81 12.17 -8.12 -15.42
CA CYS A 81 12.92 -8.62 -14.26
C CYS A 81 12.64 -10.09 -13.95
N ILE A 82 11.41 -10.56 -14.22
CA ILE A 82 10.95 -11.90 -13.80
C ILE A 82 11.81 -13.05 -14.32
N GLY A 83 12.43 -12.88 -15.49
CA GLY A 83 13.31 -13.90 -16.08
C GLY A 83 14.49 -14.28 -15.17
N CYS A 84 14.92 -13.37 -14.29
CA CYS A 84 15.98 -13.64 -13.32
C CYS A 84 15.48 -13.63 -11.87
N HIS A 85 14.44 -12.85 -11.57
CA HIS A 85 13.98 -12.51 -10.23
C HIS A 85 12.54 -12.94 -9.93
N ASP A 86 12.11 -14.05 -10.52
CA ASP A 86 10.80 -14.63 -10.24
C ASP A 86 10.58 -14.86 -8.73
N GLY A 87 9.40 -14.50 -8.24
CA GLY A 87 9.05 -14.55 -6.82
C GLY A 87 10.02 -13.80 -5.88
N GLY A 88 10.79 -12.83 -6.39
CA GLY A 88 11.83 -12.14 -5.63
C GLY A 88 13.15 -12.91 -5.50
N GLY A 89 13.28 -14.04 -6.19
CA GLY A 89 14.48 -14.87 -6.19
C GLY A 89 15.66 -14.28 -6.97
N ASN A 90 16.68 -15.11 -7.21
CA ASN A 90 17.75 -14.82 -8.17
C ASN A 90 18.30 -16.14 -8.72
N ILE A 91 17.94 -16.49 -9.96
CA ILE A 91 18.35 -17.76 -10.58
C ILE A 91 19.84 -17.78 -10.97
N ILE A 92 20.49 -16.62 -11.06
CA ILE A 92 21.86 -16.48 -11.55
C ILE A 92 22.86 -16.50 -10.38
N GLN A 93 22.54 -15.82 -9.29
CA GLN A 93 23.44 -15.61 -8.15
C GLN A 93 22.72 -15.92 -6.83
N PRO A 94 22.98 -17.10 -6.22
CA PRO A 94 22.54 -17.38 -4.86
C PRO A 94 23.04 -16.32 -3.88
N GLY A 95 22.17 -15.93 -2.95
CA GLY A 95 22.47 -14.91 -1.94
C GLY A 95 22.42 -13.45 -2.44
N ALA A 96 21.94 -13.22 -3.67
CA ALA A 96 21.64 -11.89 -4.21
C ALA A 96 20.16 -11.81 -4.64
N THR A 97 19.26 -12.36 -3.83
CA THR A 97 17.82 -12.28 -4.07
C THR A 97 17.27 -10.88 -3.75
N LEU A 98 16.02 -10.62 -4.11
CA LEU A 98 15.31 -9.38 -3.79
C LEU A 98 14.58 -9.44 -2.43
N PHE A 99 14.88 -10.44 -1.60
CA PHE A 99 14.37 -10.50 -0.22
C PHE A 99 15.18 -9.58 0.70
N THR A 100 14.51 -8.98 1.68
CA THR A 100 15.10 -8.02 2.64
C THR A 100 16.44 -8.49 3.23
N LYS A 101 16.53 -9.75 3.66
CA LYS A 101 17.76 -10.33 4.22
C LYS A 101 18.96 -10.27 3.27
N ASP A 102 18.74 -10.51 1.98
CA ASP A 102 19.80 -10.48 0.97
C ASP A 102 20.12 -9.04 0.56
N LEU A 103 19.11 -8.20 0.41
CA LEU A 103 19.28 -6.77 0.13
C LEU A 103 20.12 -6.08 1.21
N GLU A 104 19.79 -6.27 2.49
CA GLU A 104 20.54 -5.75 3.64
C GLU A 104 21.97 -6.28 3.68
N ARG A 105 22.15 -7.61 3.53
CA ARG A 105 23.48 -8.23 3.53
C ARG A 105 24.38 -7.68 2.42
N ASN A 106 23.80 -7.31 1.28
CA ASN A 106 24.52 -6.76 0.13
C ASN A 106 24.62 -5.22 0.14
N GLY A 107 24.15 -4.55 1.19
CA GLY A 107 24.19 -3.09 1.32
C GLY A 107 23.25 -2.36 0.35
N VAL A 108 22.18 -3.01 -0.09
CA VAL A 108 21.15 -2.46 -0.99
C VAL A 108 19.90 -2.17 -0.17
N VAL A 109 19.98 -1.18 0.71
CA VAL A 109 19.01 -1.02 1.81
C VAL A 109 17.89 -0.06 1.42
N THR A 110 18.20 0.90 0.55
CA THR A 110 17.30 1.99 0.14
C THR A 110 16.76 1.79 -1.26
N GLU A 111 15.67 2.48 -1.59
CA GLU A 111 15.14 2.55 -2.96
C GLU A 111 16.17 3.12 -3.94
N ASP A 112 16.95 4.12 -3.51
CA ASP A 112 18.03 4.70 -4.32
C ASP A 112 19.14 3.68 -4.65
N ASP A 113 19.43 2.74 -3.75
CA ASP A 113 20.39 1.66 -4.03
C ASP A 113 19.85 0.69 -5.08
N ILE A 114 18.58 0.33 -4.98
CA ILE A 114 17.88 -0.53 -5.94
C ILE A 114 17.82 0.16 -7.29
N TYR A 115 17.46 1.46 -7.31
CA TYR A 115 17.46 2.31 -8.50
C TYR A 115 18.83 2.28 -9.17
N ARG A 116 19.89 2.55 -8.41
CA ARG A 116 21.27 2.62 -8.95
C ARG A 116 21.71 1.29 -9.57
N ILE A 117 21.42 0.17 -8.93
CA ILE A 117 21.76 -1.16 -9.46
C ILE A 117 20.92 -1.48 -10.71
N THR A 118 19.63 -1.17 -10.70
CA THR A 118 18.76 -1.37 -11.87
C THR A 118 19.22 -0.49 -13.03
N TYR A 119 19.66 0.73 -12.74
CA TYR A 119 20.12 1.69 -13.74
C TYR A 119 21.44 1.25 -14.38
N TYR A 120 22.48 1.05 -13.57
CA TYR A 120 23.84 0.85 -14.05
C TYR A 120 24.26 -0.62 -14.17
N GLY A 121 23.50 -1.54 -13.59
CA GLY A 121 23.85 -2.95 -13.47
C GLY A 121 24.81 -3.20 -12.30
N LYS A 122 24.99 -4.48 -11.96
CA LYS A 122 25.97 -4.93 -10.96
C LYS A 122 26.40 -6.37 -11.25
N GLY A 123 27.68 -6.57 -11.53
CA GLY A 123 28.22 -7.89 -11.83
C GLY A 123 27.57 -8.50 -13.06
N ARG A 124 26.81 -9.59 -12.88
CA ARG A 124 26.11 -10.31 -13.97
C ARG A 124 24.73 -9.74 -14.30
N MET A 125 24.19 -8.85 -13.46
CA MET A 125 22.93 -8.17 -13.75
C MET A 125 23.20 -6.98 -14.69
N PRO A 126 22.58 -6.93 -15.87
CA PRO A 126 22.74 -5.80 -16.78
C PRO A 126 22.04 -4.55 -16.24
N GLY A 127 22.59 -3.37 -16.55
CA GLY A 127 21.90 -2.09 -16.32
C GLY A 127 20.85 -1.76 -17.38
N PHE A 128 19.75 -1.15 -16.97
CA PHE A 128 18.60 -0.83 -17.82
C PHE A 128 18.46 0.65 -18.16
N GLY A 129 19.22 1.53 -17.48
CA GLY A 129 19.13 2.98 -17.68
C GLY A 129 19.54 3.44 -19.07
N GLU A 130 18.95 4.53 -19.56
CA GLU A 130 19.28 5.12 -20.87
C GLU A 130 20.77 5.48 -20.96
N SER A 131 21.36 5.99 -19.87
CA SER A 131 22.77 6.40 -19.81
C SER A 131 23.72 5.30 -19.30
N CYS A 132 23.26 4.06 -19.12
CA CYS A 132 24.15 2.97 -18.71
C CYS A 132 25.22 2.70 -19.78
N THR A 133 26.48 2.66 -19.33
CA THR A 133 27.69 2.50 -20.15
C THR A 133 28.79 1.80 -19.33
N PRO A 134 29.73 1.05 -19.94
CA PRO A 134 29.83 0.63 -21.35
C PRO A 134 28.70 -0.30 -21.83
N ARG A 135 28.54 -0.45 -23.15
CA ARG A 135 27.43 -1.23 -23.73
C ARG A 135 27.30 -2.66 -23.19
N GLY A 136 28.43 -3.30 -22.89
CA GLY A 136 28.50 -4.69 -22.44
C GLY A 136 27.99 -4.94 -21.01
N GLN A 137 27.93 -3.92 -20.14
CA GLN A 137 27.35 -4.07 -18.80
C GLN A 137 25.84 -3.78 -18.76
N CYS A 138 25.24 -3.42 -19.89
CA CYS A 138 23.86 -2.95 -19.96
C CYS A 138 23.00 -3.89 -20.81
N THR A 139 21.69 -3.84 -20.60
CA THR A 139 20.73 -4.73 -21.28
C THR A 139 20.84 -4.59 -22.79
N PHE A 140 20.80 -5.72 -23.51
CA PHE A 140 20.81 -5.72 -24.97
C PHE A 140 19.46 -5.29 -25.58
N GLY A 141 18.38 -5.39 -24.80
CA GLY A 141 17.06 -4.91 -25.18
C GLY A 141 16.89 -3.39 -25.05
N PRO A 142 15.64 -2.89 -25.17
CA PRO A 142 15.30 -1.49 -24.92
C PRO A 142 15.74 -1.05 -23.53
N ARG A 143 16.17 0.21 -23.43
CA ARG A 143 16.43 0.86 -22.14
C ARG A 143 15.12 1.35 -21.54
N LEU A 144 15.10 1.45 -20.22
CA LEU A 144 13.99 1.97 -19.45
C LEU A 144 14.25 3.43 -19.10
N LYS A 145 13.17 4.21 -19.04
CA LYS A 145 13.24 5.60 -18.61
C LYS A 145 13.46 5.70 -17.10
N GLU A 146 13.97 6.84 -16.67
CA GLU A 146 14.17 7.19 -15.26
C GLU A 146 12.92 6.95 -14.39
N ASP A 147 11.73 7.31 -14.86
CA ASP A 147 10.48 7.13 -14.12
C ASP A 147 10.10 5.66 -13.97
N GLU A 148 10.35 4.85 -14.99
CA GLU A 148 10.10 3.40 -14.96
C GLU A 148 11.06 2.69 -14.00
N ILE A 149 12.33 3.10 -13.94
CA ILE A 149 13.32 2.52 -13.03
C ILE A 149 13.02 2.91 -11.57
N LYS A 150 12.57 4.15 -11.33
CA LYS A 150 12.09 4.56 -9.98
C LYS A 150 10.91 3.72 -9.54
N LEU A 151 9.94 3.56 -10.43
CA LEU A 151 8.76 2.74 -10.15
C LEU A 151 9.12 1.27 -9.85
N LEU A 152 10.08 0.71 -10.58
CA LEU A 152 10.62 -0.62 -10.29
C LEU A 152 11.32 -0.68 -8.93
N ALA A 153 12.10 0.33 -8.57
CA ALA A 153 12.79 0.37 -7.29
C ALA A 153 11.81 0.44 -6.10
N GLU A 154 10.78 1.29 -6.21
CA GLU A 154 9.67 1.37 -5.25
C GLU A 154 8.93 0.03 -5.14
N PHE A 155 8.59 -0.57 -6.28
CA PHE A 155 7.92 -1.88 -6.33
C PHE A 155 8.77 -2.97 -5.65
N VAL A 156 10.05 -3.08 -5.97
CA VAL A 156 10.95 -4.08 -5.36
C VAL A 156 11.07 -3.83 -3.85
N LYS A 157 11.20 -2.58 -3.41
CA LYS A 157 11.27 -2.26 -1.98
C LYS A 157 9.99 -2.65 -1.26
N LEU A 158 8.83 -2.33 -1.85
CA LEU A 158 7.52 -2.70 -1.32
C LEU A 158 7.39 -4.22 -1.18
N GLN A 159 7.73 -4.97 -2.24
CA GLN A 159 7.63 -6.42 -2.25
C GLN A 159 8.60 -7.07 -1.25
N ALA A 160 9.83 -6.55 -1.13
CA ALA A 160 10.79 -7.02 -0.13
C ALA A 160 10.24 -6.83 1.29
N ASN A 161 9.67 -5.66 1.60
CA ASN A 161 9.06 -5.37 2.89
C ASN A 161 7.86 -6.29 3.19
N GLN A 162 7.13 -6.71 2.16
CA GLN A 162 5.99 -7.65 2.28
C GLN A 162 6.41 -9.12 2.24
N GLY A 163 7.70 -9.42 2.04
CA GLY A 163 8.19 -10.79 1.96
C GLY A 163 7.79 -11.53 0.69
N TRP A 164 7.57 -10.81 -0.42
CA TRP A 164 7.18 -11.38 -1.72
C TRP A 164 5.97 -12.32 -1.63
N PRO A 165 4.75 -11.81 -1.36
CA PRO A 165 3.57 -12.64 -1.25
C PRO A 165 3.28 -13.36 -2.58
N ASN A 166 2.97 -14.66 -2.50
CA ASN A 166 2.55 -15.43 -3.67
C ASN A 166 1.19 -14.89 -4.17
N VAL A 167 1.14 -14.40 -5.41
CA VAL A 167 -0.11 -13.97 -6.07
C VAL A 167 -1.01 -15.15 -6.51
N ALA A 168 -0.59 -16.39 -6.24
CA ALA A 168 -1.40 -17.58 -6.47
C ALA A 168 -2.41 -17.78 -5.32
N SER A 169 -3.57 -17.11 -5.36
CA SER A 169 -4.78 -17.52 -4.61
C SER A 169 -6.02 -16.64 -4.88
N ASN A 170 -6.31 -16.22 -6.12
CA ASN A 170 -7.59 -15.56 -6.45
C ASN A 170 -8.03 -15.85 -7.91
N GLY A 171 -8.07 -17.12 -8.31
CA GLY A 171 -8.37 -17.47 -9.71
C GLY A 171 -8.96 -18.85 -9.98
N ASP A 172 -9.65 -19.45 -9.00
CA ASP A 172 -10.53 -20.61 -9.24
C ASP A 172 -12.00 -20.18 -9.17
#